data_AF-A0A2N6L610-F1
#
_entry.id   AF-A0A2N6L610-F1
#
_cell.length_a   1.000
_cell.length_b   1.000
_cell.length_c   1.000
_cell.angle_alpha   90.00
_cell.angle_beta   90.00
_cell.angle_gamma   90.00
#
_symmetry.space_group_name_H-M   'P 1'
#
loop_
_entity.id
_entity.type
_entity.pdbx_description
1 polymer ?
#
loop_
_entity_poly.entity_id
_entity_poly.type
_entity_poly.pdbx_seq_one_letter_code
_entity_poly.pdbx_strand_id
1 'polypeptide(L)'
;MDPNRIVQVLSKTKPPWIHLVVGQKQTILELLTRKIYFQDKIRKFAIRDVPGDRCFTKQSLLRELARVLEFPPYFGYNWDALEECLLDLADWMPAEGYILLFIDTDKVLTDSEGDFTTLISILKSVAGEWASRRPPVPFHIVLHCFSYEKEKILSRMANTGSEFSIWDFEPV
;
A
#
# COMPACT_ATOMS: atom_id res chain seq x y z
N MET A 1 5.48 16.64 -6.38
CA MET A 1 6.49 15.72 -6.99
C MET A 1 6.15 15.47 -8.47
N ASP A 2 7.12 15.15 -9.35
CA ASP A 2 6.85 14.80 -10.77
C ASP A 2 6.20 13.39 -10.90
N PRO A 3 5.03 13.24 -11.57
CA PRO A 3 4.40 11.94 -11.83
C PRO A 3 5.32 10.88 -12.44
N ASN A 4 6.24 11.26 -13.33
CA ASN A 4 7.17 10.29 -13.96
C ASN A 4 8.13 9.68 -12.94
N ARG A 5 8.53 10.47 -11.93
CA ARG A 5 9.41 10.01 -10.87
C ARG A 5 8.72 8.98 -9.97
N ILE A 6 7.42 9.14 -9.71
CA ILE A 6 6.62 8.17 -8.93
C ILE A 6 6.61 6.82 -9.63
N VAL A 7 6.30 6.79 -10.93
CA VAL A 7 6.29 5.57 -11.75
C VAL A 7 7.63 4.85 -11.72
N GLN A 8 8.73 5.60 -11.84
CA GLN A 8 10.08 5.03 -11.75
C GLN A 8 10.42 4.48 -10.36
N VAL A 9 9.84 5.01 -9.29
CA VAL A 9 10.02 4.48 -7.94
C VAL A 9 9.22 3.20 -7.75
N LEU A 10 7.93 3.24 -8.11
CA LEU A 10 7.01 2.11 -7.96
C LEU A 10 7.35 0.91 -8.86
N SER A 11 8.17 1.10 -9.91
CA SER A 11 8.65 0.02 -10.76
C SER A 11 9.90 -0.70 -10.24
N LYS A 12 10.44 -0.31 -9.07
CA LYS A 12 11.70 -0.86 -8.54
C LYS A 12 11.43 -1.91 -7.47
N THR A 13 12.33 -2.85 -7.32
CA THR A 13 12.31 -3.86 -6.25
C THR A 13 13.19 -3.45 -5.06
N LYS A 14 13.40 -2.15 -4.85
CA LYS A 14 14.32 -1.62 -3.83
C LYS A 14 13.58 -0.73 -2.84
N PRO A 15 13.98 -0.73 -1.57
CA PRO A 15 13.37 0.14 -0.57
C PRO A 15 13.65 1.63 -0.85
N PRO A 16 12.87 2.55 -0.25
CA PRO A 16 11.69 2.25 0.58
C PRO A 16 10.52 1.74 -0.28
N TRP A 17 9.77 0.76 0.24
CA TRP A 17 8.57 0.21 -0.42
C TRP A 17 7.27 0.86 0.06
N ILE A 18 7.33 1.64 1.15
CA ILE A 18 6.22 2.38 1.72
C ILE A 18 6.35 3.85 1.36
N HIS A 19 5.26 4.44 0.91
CA HIS A 19 5.22 5.81 0.44
C HIS A 19 4.00 6.54 1.03
N LEU A 20 4.24 7.61 1.78
CA LEU A 20 3.19 8.53 2.19
C LEU A 20 2.95 9.56 1.08
N VAL A 21 1.71 9.67 0.64
CA VAL A 21 1.27 10.63 -0.36
C VAL A 21 0.31 11.60 0.29
N VAL A 22 0.66 12.88 0.20
CA VAL A 22 -0.12 13.97 0.79
C VAL A 22 -0.77 14.77 -0.32
N GLY A 23 -2.09 14.89 -0.25
CA GLY A 23 -2.86 15.79 -1.11
C GLY A 23 -4.27 15.31 -1.38
N GLN A 24 -4.91 15.89 -2.39
CA GLN A 24 -6.28 15.54 -2.75
C GLN A 24 -6.39 14.12 -3.31
N LYS A 25 -7.39 13.36 -2.85
CA LYS A 25 -7.71 12.01 -3.34
C LYS A 25 -7.78 11.95 -4.87
N GLN A 26 -8.42 12.92 -5.51
CA GLN A 26 -8.55 12.97 -6.97
C GLN A 26 -7.19 13.08 -7.66
N THR A 27 -6.27 13.91 -7.14
CA THR A 27 -4.91 14.04 -7.68
C THR A 27 -4.19 12.70 -7.64
N ILE A 28 -4.32 11.95 -6.56
CA ILE A 28 -3.62 10.68 -6.36
C ILE A 28 -4.22 9.59 -7.24
N LEU A 29 -5.55 9.52 -7.29
CA LEU A 29 -6.22 8.64 -8.23
C LEU A 29 -5.81 8.97 -9.66
N GLU A 30 -5.76 10.24 -10.07
CA GLU A 30 -5.31 10.60 -11.42
C GLU A 30 -3.83 10.27 -11.67
N LEU A 31 -2.96 10.42 -10.68
CA LEU A 31 -1.56 10.00 -10.78
C LEU A 31 -1.44 8.49 -11.01
N LEU A 32 -2.22 7.70 -10.25
CA LEU A 32 -2.15 6.25 -10.28
C LEU A 32 -3.02 5.60 -11.38
N THR A 33 -4.02 6.32 -11.92
CA THR A 33 -4.98 5.78 -12.90
C THR A 33 -4.92 6.47 -14.27
N ARG A 34 -4.61 7.76 -14.38
CA ARG A 34 -4.62 8.48 -15.68
C ARG A 34 -3.27 8.52 -16.41
N LYS A 35 -2.13 8.32 -15.75
CA LYS A 35 -0.79 8.32 -16.40
C LYS A 35 -0.04 6.99 -16.33
N ILE A 36 -0.31 6.19 -15.31
CA ILE A 36 0.17 4.80 -15.20
C ILE A 36 -0.33 3.93 -16.36
N TYR A 37 -1.55 4.18 -16.85
CA TYR A 37 -2.11 3.49 -18.02
C TYR A 37 -1.49 3.92 -19.37
N PHE A 38 -0.76 5.04 -19.43
CA PHE A 38 -0.12 5.52 -20.68
C PHE A 38 1.39 5.22 -20.77
N GLN A 39 1.99 4.64 -19.74
CA GLN A 39 3.35 4.09 -19.81
C GLN A 39 3.28 2.56 -19.73
N ASP A 40 3.78 1.86 -20.76
CA ASP A 40 3.69 0.40 -20.87
C ASP A 40 4.30 -0.39 -19.69
N LYS A 41 5.12 0.25 -18.84
CA LYS A 41 5.82 -0.40 -17.71
C LYS A 41 4.94 -0.79 -16.52
N ILE A 42 3.83 -0.09 -16.26
CA ILE A 42 2.95 -0.38 -15.10
C ILE A 42 1.59 -0.97 -15.53
N ARG A 43 1.31 -1.07 -16.85
CA ARG A 43 0.07 -1.69 -17.37
C ARG A 43 -0.19 -3.12 -16.88
N LYS A 44 0.85 -3.80 -16.40
CA LYS A 44 0.80 -5.18 -15.90
C LYS A 44 0.85 -5.28 -14.38
N PHE A 45 0.75 -4.16 -13.66
CA PHE A 45 0.71 -4.15 -12.21
C PHE A 45 -0.73 -4.32 -11.73
N ALA A 46 -0.93 -5.09 -10.67
CA ALA A 46 -2.17 -5.10 -9.93
C ALA A 46 -2.16 -3.93 -8.94
N ILE A 47 -3.06 -2.96 -9.17
CA ILE A 47 -3.29 -1.85 -8.25
C ILE A 47 -4.61 -2.11 -7.53
N ARG A 48 -4.60 -2.02 -6.20
CA ARG A 48 -5.78 -2.26 -5.36
C ARG A 48 -5.95 -1.16 -4.32
N ASP A 49 -7.10 -0.52 -4.40
CA ASP A 49 -7.53 0.50 -3.45
C ASP A 49 -8.03 -0.18 -2.17
N VAL A 50 -7.48 0.24 -1.04
CA VAL A 50 -7.90 -0.15 0.30
C VAL A 50 -8.54 1.07 0.96
N PRO A 51 -9.88 1.18 0.98
CA PRO A 51 -10.56 2.34 1.54
C PRO A 51 -10.46 2.33 3.07
N GLY A 52 -9.76 3.33 3.63
CA GLY A 52 -9.49 3.42 5.07
C GLY A 52 -10.74 3.58 5.92
N ASP A 53 -11.80 4.17 5.37
CA ASP A 53 -13.13 4.27 5.99
C ASP A 53 -13.87 2.91 6.10
N ARG A 54 -13.25 1.81 5.71
CA ARG A 54 -13.73 0.44 5.96
C ARG A 54 -12.76 -0.39 6.82
N CYS A 55 -11.70 0.24 7.33
CA CYS A 55 -10.56 -0.43 7.95
C CYS A 55 -10.28 0.02 9.39
N PHE A 56 -11.29 0.55 10.10
CA PHE A 56 -11.13 1.15 11.44
C PHE A 56 -10.59 0.18 12.50
N THR A 57 -10.90 -1.11 12.36
CA THR A 57 -10.50 -2.20 13.28
C THR A 57 -9.76 -3.29 12.52
N LYS A 58 -8.94 -4.09 13.22
CA LYS A 58 -8.25 -5.26 12.63
C LYS A 58 -9.19 -6.16 11.81
N GLN A 59 -10.34 -6.51 12.37
CA GLN A 59 -11.30 -7.39 11.69
C GLN A 59 -11.85 -6.75 10.41
N SER A 60 -12.17 -5.45 10.44
CA SER A 60 -12.68 -4.72 9.28
C SER A 60 -11.62 -4.59 8.18
N LEU A 61 -10.36 -4.29 8.55
CA LEU A 61 -9.22 -4.24 7.66
C LEU A 61 -8.97 -5.60 6.98
N LEU A 62 -8.92 -6.69 7.74
CA LEU A 62 -8.64 -8.02 7.19
C LEU A 62 -9.74 -8.47 6.21
N ARG A 63 -11.01 -8.13 6.50
CA ARG A 63 -12.11 -8.35 5.56
C ARG A 63 -11.98 -7.52 4.30
N GLU A 64 -11.63 -6.25 4.43
CA GLU A 64 -11.48 -5.37 3.28
C GLU A 64 -10.30 -5.79 2.40
N LEU A 65 -9.16 -6.16 3.00
CA LEU A 65 -8.00 -6.71 2.28
C LEU A 65 -8.38 -8.00 1.53
N ALA A 66 -9.05 -8.95 2.20
CA ALA A 66 -9.51 -10.16 1.54
C ALA A 66 -10.46 -9.87 0.36
N ARG A 67 -11.32 -8.85 0.49
CA ARG A 67 -12.24 -8.44 -0.58
C ARG A 67 -11.52 -7.82 -1.77
N VAL A 68 -10.59 -6.88 -1.54
CA VAL A 68 -9.94 -6.13 -2.63
C VAL A 68 -8.80 -6.93 -3.28
N LEU A 69 -8.21 -7.87 -2.55
CA LEU A 69 -7.16 -8.76 -3.05
C LEU A 69 -7.69 -10.13 -3.48
N GLU A 70 -9.02 -10.32 -3.44
CA GLU A 70 -9.71 -11.52 -3.90
C GLU A 70 -9.15 -12.79 -3.24
N PHE A 71 -8.86 -12.71 -1.93
CA PHE A 71 -8.29 -13.82 -1.17
C PHE A 71 -9.22 -15.04 -1.20
N PRO A 72 -8.66 -16.26 -1.09
CA PRO A 72 -9.44 -17.49 -1.10
C PRO A 72 -10.51 -17.55 0.01
N PRO A 73 -11.61 -18.30 -0.19
CA PRO A 73 -12.70 -18.40 0.80
C PRO A 73 -12.28 -18.96 2.16
N TYR A 74 -11.14 -19.64 2.24
CA TYR A 74 -10.59 -20.22 3.47
C TYR A 74 -9.66 -19.25 4.24
N PHE A 75 -9.58 -17.98 3.84
CA PHE A 75 -8.76 -16.97 4.50
C PHE A 75 -9.04 -16.90 6.01
N GLY A 76 -7.99 -17.01 6.83
CA GLY A 76 -8.09 -17.17 8.29
C GLY A 76 -8.41 -15.90 9.10
N TYR A 77 -8.53 -14.73 8.46
CA TYR A 77 -8.81 -13.43 9.10
C TYR A 77 -7.91 -13.13 10.32
N ASN A 78 -6.62 -13.43 10.23
CA ASN A 78 -5.61 -13.09 11.22
C ASN A 78 -4.33 -12.59 10.53
N TRP A 79 -3.31 -12.23 11.32
CA TRP A 79 -2.08 -11.62 10.79
C TRP A 79 -1.22 -12.61 10.01
N ASP A 80 -1.08 -13.83 10.50
CA ASP A 80 -0.30 -14.88 9.84
C ASP A 80 -0.94 -15.24 8.49
N ALA A 81 -2.27 -15.43 8.47
CA ALA A 81 -3.01 -15.69 7.25
C ALA A 81 -2.91 -14.52 6.24
N LEU A 82 -2.83 -13.27 6.71
CA LEU A 82 -2.62 -12.12 5.84
C LEU A 82 -1.25 -12.19 5.17
N GLU A 83 -0.19 -12.44 5.93
CA GLU A 83 1.17 -12.54 5.39
C GLU A 83 1.25 -13.68 4.37
N GLU A 84 0.74 -14.87 4.69
CA GLU A 84 0.67 -16.02 3.77
C GLU A 84 -0.06 -15.66 2.46
N CYS A 85 -1.26 -15.10 2.54
CA CYS A 85 -2.03 -14.75 1.34
C CYS A 85 -1.37 -13.65 0.50
N LEU A 86 -0.64 -12.72 1.13
CA LEU A 86 0.11 -11.69 0.42
C LEU A 86 1.36 -12.24 -0.28
N LEU A 87 1.98 -13.28 0.27
CA LEU A 87 3.10 -13.98 -0.38
C LEU A 87 2.59 -14.85 -1.54
N ASP A 88 1.42 -15.47 -1.42
CA ASP A 88 0.86 -16.34 -2.46
C ASP A 88 -0.01 -15.61 -3.49
N LEU A 89 -0.03 -14.27 -3.44
CA LEU A 89 -0.96 -13.43 -4.23
C LEU A 89 -0.94 -13.69 -5.76
N ALA A 90 0.20 -14.12 -6.31
CA ALA A 90 0.33 -14.44 -7.74
C ALA A 90 -0.52 -15.65 -8.17
N ASP A 91 -0.93 -16.51 -7.25
CA ASP A 91 -1.65 -17.75 -7.57
C ASP A 91 -3.05 -17.49 -8.12
N TRP A 92 -3.71 -16.40 -7.69
CA TRP A 92 -5.03 -15.99 -8.18
C TRP A 92 -5.06 -14.58 -8.78
N MET A 93 -4.06 -13.74 -8.51
CA MET A 93 -3.94 -12.40 -9.08
C MET A 93 -2.55 -12.18 -9.70
N PRO A 94 -2.22 -12.86 -10.82
CA PRO A 94 -0.91 -12.73 -11.45
C PRO A 94 -0.67 -11.32 -12.00
N ALA A 95 0.44 -10.71 -11.60
CA ALA A 95 0.89 -9.39 -12.06
C ALA A 95 2.42 -9.29 -12.11
N GLU A 96 2.94 -8.32 -12.89
CA GLU A 96 4.38 -8.00 -12.91
C GLU A 96 4.80 -7.10 -11.74
N GLY A 97 3.86 -6.66 -10.92
CA GLY A 97 4.07 -5.88 -9.71
C GLY A 97 2.75 -5.57 -9.01
N TYR A 98 2.82 -5.20 -7.73
CA TYR A 98 1.65 -4.95 -6.89
C TYR A 98 1.75 -3.58 -6.22
N ILE A 99 0.62 -2.87 -6.17
CA ILE A 99 0.50 -1.60 -5.44
C ILE A 99 -0.76 -1.65 -4.59
N LEU A 100 -0.59 -1.59 -3.28
CA LEU A 100 -1.69 -1.42 -2.33
C LEU A 100 -1.83 0.06 -1.98
N LEU A 101 -2.96 0.66 -2.36
CA LEU A 101 -3.26 2.07 -2.15
C LEU A 101 -4.24 2.23 -0.98
N PHE A 102 -3.72 2.54 0.20
CA PHE A 102 -4.54 2.87 1.37
C PHE A 102 -5.05 4.31 1.26
N ILE A 103 -6.32 4.47 0.92
CA ILE A 103 -6.97 5.77 0.83
C ILE A 103 -7.47 6.19 2.21
N ASP A 104 -7.19 7.43 2.62
CA ASP A 104 -7.58 7.95 3.95
C ASP A 104 -6.97 7.10 5.07
N THR A 105 -5.63 6.99 5.05
CA THR A 105 -4.86 6.16 5.99
C THR A 105 -5.08 6.58 7.45
N ASP A 106 -5.54 7.81 7.68
CA ASP A 106 -5.88 8.36 8.99
C ASP A 106 -7.06 7.65 9.66
N LYS A 107 -7.82 6.87 8.88
CA LYS A 107 -8.96 6.04 9.32
C LYS A 107 -8.61 4.56 9.49
N VAL A 108 -7.45 4.12 9.03
CA VAL A 108 -7.02 2.72 9.12
C VAL A 108 -6.55 2.40 10.55
N LEU A 109 -7.13 1.38 11.17
CA LEU A 109 -6.75 0.87 12.50
C LEU A 109 -6.72 1.96 13.58
N THR A 110 -7.72 2.84 13.61
CA THR A 110 -7.83 3.92 14.59
C THR A 110 -8.09 3.44 16.01
N ASP A 111 -8.49 2.17 16.17
CA ASP A 111 -8.71 1.53 17.48
C ASP A 111 -7.42 0.97 18.11
N SER A 112 -6.34 0.83 17.34
CA SER A 112 -5.13 0.12 17.78
C SER A 112 -3.89 0.54 16.97
N GLU A 113 -3.05 1.38 17.59
CA GLU A 113 -1.72 1.73 17.03
C GLU A 113 -0.76 0.52 16.99
N GLY A 114 -0.96 -0.44 17.89
CA GLY A 114 -0.24 -1.71 17.88
C GLY A 114 -0.53 -2.51 16.62
N ASP A 115 -1.81 -2.65 16.26
CA ASP A 115 -2.21 -3.32 15.02
C ASP A 115 -1.74 -2.55 13.78
N PHE A 116 -1.75 -1.20 13.81
CA PHE A 116 -1.21 -0.40 12.71
C PHE A 116 0.29 -0.68 12.49
N THR A 117 1.05 -0.75 13.59
CA THR A 117 2.47 -1.11 13.55
C THR A 117 2.68 -2.51 13.00
N THR A 118 1.87 -3.50 13.45
CA THR A 118 1.91 -4.86 12.93
C THR A 118 1.61 -4.92 11.44
N LEU A 119 0.57 -4.22 10.97
CA LEU A 119 0.23 -4.16 9.54
C LEU A 119 1.41 -3.62 8.71
N ILE A 120 1.99 -2.48 9.12
CA ILE A 120 3.11 -1.88 8.39
C ILE A 120 4.33 -2.81 8.37
N SER A 121 4.60 -3.50 9.48
CA SER A 121 5.66 -4.52 9.57
C SER A 121 5.45 -5.67 8.59
N ILE A 122 4.24 -6.25 8.55
CA ILE A 122 3.88 -7.35 7.63
C ILE A 122 4.02 -6.88 6.18
N LEU A 123 3.45 -5.72 5.84
CA LEU A 123 3.50 -5.19 4.48
C LEU A 123 4.94 -4.93 4.00
N LYS A 124 5.81 -4.44 4.89
CA LYS A 124 7.24 -4.26 4.60
C LYS A 124 7.95 -5.61 4.42
N SER A 125 7.67 -6.59 5.27
CA SER A 125 8.20 -7.96 5.18
C SER A 125 7.86 -8.58 3.82
N VAL A 126 6.57 -8.57 3.47
CA VAL A 126 6.04 -9.03 2.17
C VAL A 126 6.77 -8.34 1.01
N ALA A 127 6.91 -7.02 1.04
CA ALA A 127 7.59 -6.30 -0.03
C ALA A 127 9.06 -6.73 -0.20
N GLY A 128 9.75 -7.01 0.90
CA GLY A 128 11.10 -7.56 0.89
C GLY A 128 11.18 -8.97 0.31
N GLU A 129 10.23 -9.84 0.66
CA GLU A 129 10.14 -11.19 0.11
C GLU A 129 9.86 -11.18 -1.39
N TRP A 130 8.93 -10.36 -1.88
CA TRP A 130 8.70 -10.21 -3.32
C TRP A 130 9.92 -9.66 -4.06
N ALA A 131 10.66 -8.74 -3.44
CA ALA A 131 11.91 -8.21 -3.98
C ALA A 131 13.07 -9.23 -4.01
N SER A 132 13.02 -10.29 -3.20
CA SER A 132 14.05 -11.34 -3.14
C SER A 132 13.80 -12.49 -4.14
N ARG A 133 12.61 -12.55 -4.74
CA ARG A 133 12.21 -13.57 -5.72
C ARG A 133 13.10 -13.58 -6.97
N ARG A 134 12.94 -14.64 -7.77
CA ARG A 134 13.64 -14.83 -9.05
C ARG A 134 12.64 -15.15 -10.17
N PRO A 135 12.29 -14.18 -11.04
CA PRO A 135 12.71 -12.77 -11.01
C PRO A 135 12.09 -11.99 -9.83
N PRO A 136 12.71 -10.88 -9.39
CA PRO A 136 12.17 -10.05 -8.31
C PRO A 136 10.97 -9.25 -8.82
N VAL A 137 9.99 -9.03 -7.96
CA VAL A 137 8.71 -8.38 -8.32
C VAL A 137 8.49 -7.16 -7.43
N PRO A 138 8.18 -5.98 -8.01
CA PRO A 138 7.85 -4.80 -7.22
C PRO A 138 6.57 -5.01 -6.41
N PHE A 139 6.61 -4.70 -5.12
CA PHE A 139 5.45 -4.70 -4.25
C PHE A 139 5.52 -3.43 -3.39
N HIS A 140 4.61 -2.50 -3.60
CA HIS A 140 4.64 -1.18 -2.98
C HIS A 140 3.36 -0.87 -2.21
N ILE A 141 3.52 -0.12 -1.13
CA ILE A 141 2.43 0.38 -0.30
C ILE A 141 2.40 1.90 -0.45
N VAL A 142 1.24 2.41 -0.81
CA VAL A 142 0.98 3.84 -0.93
C VAL A 142 -0.06 4.21 0.12
N LEU A 143 0.33 5.02 1.08
CA LEU A 143 -0.52 5.56 2.13
C LEU A 143 -0.95 6.96 1.72
N HIS A 144 -2.25 7.18 1.51
CA HIS A 144 -2.80 8.50 1.21
C HIS A 144 -3.34 9.17 2.47
N CYS A 145 -3.05 10.45 2.65
CA CYS A 145 -3.82 11.34 3.52
C CYS A 145 -3.94 12.75 2.93
N PHE A 146 -4.90 13.51 3.41
CA PHE A 146 -4.96 14.95 3.16
C PHE A 146 -3.86 15.68 3.96
N SER A 147 -3.52 16.90 3.55
CA SER A 147 -2.49 17.72 4.22
C SER A 147 -2.77 17.97 5.69
N TYR A 148 -4.03 18.19 6.07
CA TYR A 148 -4.42 18.40 7.46
C TYR A 148 -4.26 17.16 8.35
N GLU A 149 -4.17 15.95 7.77
CA GLU A 149 -3.90 14.70 8.50
C GLU A 149 -2.42 14.29 8.46
N LYS A 150 -1.57 15.03 7.75
CA LYS A 150 -0.17 14.65 7.51
C LYS A 150 0.60 14.38 8.80
N GLU A 151 0.54 15.29 9.76
CA GLU A 151 1.28 15.16 11.03
C GLU A 151 0.82 13.96 11.87
N LYS A 152 -0.48 13.65 11.82
CA LYS A 152 -1.04 12.45 12.46
C LYS A 152 -0.42 11.20 11.83
N ILE A 153 -0.40 11.10 10.50
CA ILE A 153 0.18 9.93 9.82
C ILE A 153 1.69 9.82 10.04
N LEU A 154 2.42 10.94 10.00
CA LEU A 154 3.86 10.94 10.29
C LEU A 154 4.15 10.41 11.69
N SER A 155 3.35 10.82 12.68
CA SER A 155 3.48 10.33 14.07
C SER A 155 3.26 8.82 14.16
N ARG A 156 2.22 8.31 13.49
CA ARG A 156 1.94 6.86 13.44
C ARG A 156 3.04 6.08 12.72
N MET A 157 3.53 6.59 11.60
CA MET A 157 4.62 5.97 10.84
C MET A 157 5.93 5.95 11.62
N ALA A 158 6.24 7.00 12.40
CA ALA A 158 7.42 7.04 13.26
C ALA A 158 7.42 5.90 14.29
N ASN A 159 6.27 5.55 14.85
CA ASN A 159 6.13 4.44 15.81
C ASN A 159 6.44 3.06 15.19
N THR A 160 6.34 2.94 13.86
CA THR A 160 6.62 1.66 13.18
C THR A 160 8.10 1.39 12.97
N GLY A 161 8.97 2.41 13.11
CA GLY A 161 10.39 2.31 12.79
C GLY A 161 10.70 1.97 11.32
N SER A 162 9.68 1.97 10.44
CA SER A 162 9.85 1.66 9.03
C SER A 162 10.37 2.86 8.25
N GLU A 163 11.26 2.62 7.28
CA GLU A 163 11.62 3.63 6.29
C GLU A 163 10.46 3.83 5.31
N PHE A 164 10.21 5.08 4.94
CA PHE A 164 9.22 5.45 3.94
C PHE A 164 9.64 6.75 3.25
N SER A 165 9.09 7.01 2.07
CA SER A 165 9.24 8.31 1.41
C SER A 165 7.97 9.14 1.51
N ILE A 166 8.08 10.46 1.48
CA ILE A 166 6.94 11.37 1.48
C ILE A 166 6.85 12.05 0.11
N TRP A 167 5.69 11.98 -0.52
CA TRP A 167 5.38 12.66 -1.78
C TRP A 167 4.27 13.68 -1.54
N ASP A 168 4.68 14.93 -1.36
CA ASP A 168 3.76 16.05 -1.16
C ASP A 168 3.34 16.65 -2.51
N PHE A 169 2.02 16.77 -2.71
CA PHE A 169 1.39 17.35 -3.90
C PHE A 169 0.60 18.61 -3.62
N GLU A 170 0.53 19.04 -2.36
CA GLU A 170 -0.01 20.36 -2.02
C GLU A 170 1.15 21.36 -1.90
N PRO A 171 1.00 22.60 -2.42
CA PRO A 171 1.99 23.63 -2.19
C PRO A 171 2.02 24.02 -0.71
N VAL A 172 3.22 24.26 -0.19
CA VAL A 172 3.44 24.98 1.07
C VAL A 172 2.91 26.40 0.95
#